data_AF-A0A560JED6-F1
#
_entry.id   AF-A0A560JED6-F1
#
_cell.length_a   1.000
_cell.length_b   1.000
_cell.length_c   1.000
_cell.angle_alpha   90.00
_cell.angle_beta   90.00
_cell.angle_gamma   90.00
#
_symmetry.space_group_name_H-M   'P 1'
#
loop_
_entity.id
_entity.type
_entity.pdbx_description
1 polymer ?
#
loop_
_entity_poly.entity_id
_entity_poly.type
_entity_poly.pdbx_seq_one_letter_code
_entity_poly.pdbx_strand_id
1 'polypeptide(L)'
;MLVDGSQGYVLTADVCDIDCDFYVMTGHKLFGPTGIGVLCGKSAHLASIPPFDGGVDMIREVSRSGAIHGNPPHRFEAGTPPIVEAIALGADIDCIDSIGERQIRRQ
;
A
#
# COMPACT_ATOMS: atom_id res chain seq x y z
N MET A 1 9.38 8.94 -10.59
CA MET A 1 10.33 8.22 -9.72
C MET A 1 9.59 7.24 -8.83
N LEU A 2 9.98 5.97 -8.86
CA LEU A 2 9.51 4.94 -7.94
C LEU A 2 10.62 4.66 -6.91
N VAL A 3 10.27 4.60 -5.64
CA VAL A 3 11.18 4.29 -4.53
C VAL A 3 10.81 2.95 -3.92
N ASP A 4 11.81 2.05 -3.82
CA ASP A 4 11.68 0.81 -3.06
C ASP A 4 11.99 1.05 -1.58
N GLY A 5 10.92 1.10 -0.79
CA GLY A 5 10.94 1.28 0.66
C GLY A 5 10.98 -0.02 1.46
N SER A 6 11.13 -1.18 0.81
CA SER A 6 11.05 -2.49 1.48
C SER A 6 12.08 -2.70 2.58
N GLN A 7 13.20 -1.97 2.55
CA GLN A 7 14.16 -1.88 3.67
C GLN A 7 14.08 -0.52 4.39
N GLY A 8 13.49 0.48 3.72
CA GLY A 8 13.52 1.89 4.11
C GLY A 8 12.48 2.26 5.16
N TYR A 9 11.30 1.62 5.24
CA TYR A 9 10.25 2.00 6.20
C TYR A 9 10.57 1.66 7.66
N VAL A 10 11.57 0.83 7.93
CA VAL A 10 12.15 0.74 9.30
C VAL A 10 12.74 2.10 9.74
N LEU A 11 12.84 3.05 8.80
CA LEU A 11 13.26 4.43 8.96
C LEU A 11 12.08 5.35 8.59
N THR A 12 11.97 6.51 9.24
CA THR A 12 10.93 7.55 9.05
C THR A 12 10.85 8.04 7.59
N ALA A 13 10.20 7.27 6.71
CA ALA A 13 9.97 7.65 5.33
C ALA A 13 8.73 8.55 5.26
N ASP A 14 8.93 9.86 5.29
CA ASP A 14 7.90 10.80 4.90
C ASP A 14 7.82 10.82 3.36
N VAL A 15 6.83 10.10 2.82
CA VAL A 15 6.63 9.99 1.37
C VAL A 15 6.28 11.32 0.71
N CYS A 16 5.75 12.29 1.48
CA CYS A 16 5.49 13.64 0.98
C CYS A 16 6.78 14.45 0.88
N ASP A 17 7.67 14.36 1.86
CA ASP A 17 8.98 15.03 1.85
C ASP A 17 9.93 14.44 0.79
N ILE A 18 9.89 13.11 0.61
CA ILE A 18 10.65 12.42 -0.45
C ILE A 18 10.20 12.86 -1.86
N ASP A 19 8.96 13.34 -2.01
CA ASP A 19 8.34 13.78 -3.27
C ASP A 19 8.46 12.75 -4.43
N CYS A 20 8.46 11.45 -4.09
CA CYS A 20 8.43 10.39 -5.09
C CYS A 20 7.04 10.25 -5.71
N ASP A 21 6.98 9.73 -6.94
CA ASP A 21 5.71 9.48 -7.62
C ASP A 21 5.03 8.22 -7.08
N PHE A 22 5.84 7.23 -6.70
CA PHE A 22 5.43 5.98 -6.07
C PHE A 22 6.42 5.55 -4.98
N TYR A 23 5.89 4.98 -3.90
CA TYR A 23 6.66 4.35 -2.83
C TYR A 23 6.05 2.97 -2.53
N VAL A 24 6.89 1.94 -2.45
CA VAL A 24 6.44 0.57 -2.15
C VAL A 24 7.08 0.04 -0.87
N MET A 25 6.34 -0.77 -0.11
CA MET A 25 6.88 -1.48 1.05
C MET A 25 6.16 -2.81 1.28
N THR A 26 6.76 -3.66 2.12
CA THR A 26 6.24 -5.00 2.44
C THR A 26 6.11 -5.19 3.95
N GLY A 27 4.98 -5.75 4.39
CA GLY A 27 4.64 -5.85 5.82
C GLY A 27 5.55 -6.79 6.62
N HIS A 28 5.96 -7.92 6.05
CA HIS A 28 6.79 -8.92 6.74
C HIS A 28 8.21 -8.43 7.13
N LYS A 29 8.61 -7.25 6.66
CA LYS A 29 9.88 -6.61 7.04
C LYS A 29 9.71 -5.55 8.12
N LEU A 30 8.47 -5.33 8.55
CA LEU A 30 8.04 -4.41 9.60
C LEU A 30 7.46 -5.18 10.79
N PHE A 31 7.99 -6.37 11.05
CA PHE A 31 7.49 -7.32 12.06
C PHE A 31 6.05 -7.81 11.83
N GLY A 32 5.42 -7.39 10.73
CA GLY A 32 4.06 -7.78 10.41
C GLY A 32 3.92 -9.04 9.58
N PRO A 33 2.70 -9.33 9.11
CA PRO A 33 2.38 -10.59 8.47
C PRO A 33 2.99 -10.71 7.06
N THR A 34 3.17 -11.95 6.61
CA THR A 34 3.43 -12.27 5.20
C THR A 34 2.19 -12.05 4.34
N GLY A 35 2.36 -11.76 3.05
CA GLY A 35 1.23 -11.66 2.11
C GLY A 35 0.55 -10.29 2.04
N ILE A 36 1.09 -9.27 2.73
CA ILE A 36 0.62 -7.88 2.67
C ILE A 36 1.77 -6.92 2.30
N GLY A 37 1.45 -5.91 1.50
CA GLY A 37 2.33 -4.81 1.13
C GLY A 37 1.54 -3.54 0.89
N VAL A 38 2.25 -2.44 0.66
CA VAL A 38 1.66 -1.12 0.44
C VAL A 38 2.28 -0.47 -0.79
N LEU A 39 1.43 0.15 -1.59
CA LEU A 39 1.80 1.06 -2.68
C LEU A 39 1.21 2.43 -2.38
N CYS A 40 2.07 3.40 -2.09
CA CYS A 40 1.70 4.81 -2.06
C CYS A 40 2.00 5.43 -3.43
N GLY A 41 1.13 6.32 -3.90
CA GLY A 41 1.38 7.06 -5.13
C GLY A 41 0.63 8.37 -5.18
N LYS A 42 1.16 9.35 -5.93
CA LYS A 42 0.47 10.63 -6.10
C LYS A 42 -0.89 10.42 -6.76
N SER A 43 -1.93 11.09 -6.26
CA SER A 43 -3.31 10.88 -6.71
C SER A 43 -3.50 11.05 -8.22
N ALA A 44 -2.82 12.05 -8.82
CA ALA A 44 -2.87 12.27 -10.27
C ALA A 44 -2.28 11.09 -11.06
N HIS A 45 -1.23 10.45 -10.56
CA HIS A 45 -0.64 9.28 -11.19
C HIS A 45 -1.53 8.06 -11.04
N LEU A 46 -2.03 7.77 -9.83
CA LEU A 46 -2.96 6.66 -9.59
C LEU A 46 -4.22 6.77 -10.45
N ALA A 47 -4.75 7.98 -10.65
CA ALA A 47 -5.92 8.20 -11.50
C ALA A 47 -5.67 7.85 -12.98
N SER A 48 -4.44 8.02 -13.45
CA SER A 48 -4.03 7.77 -14.84
C SER A 48 -3.68 6.30 -15.14
N ILE A 49 -3.39 5.50 -14.10
CA ILE A 49 -2.96 4.11 -14.28
C ILE A 49 -4.19 3.22 -14.58
N PRO A 50 -4.14 2.39 -15.63
CA PRO A 50 -5.17 1.40 -15.90
C PRO A 50 -5.20 0.34 -14.79
N PRO A 51 -6.32 -0.36 -14.56
CA PRO A 51 -6.35 -1.45 -13.59
C PRO A 51 -5.25 -2.48 -13.86
N PHE A 52 -4.67 -3.02 -12.78
CA PHE A 52 -3.63 -4.04 -12.86
C PHE A 52 -4.25 -5.44 -12.98
N ASP A 53 -4.98 -5.85 -11.93
CA ASP A 53 -5.80 -7.06 -11.94
C ASP A 53 -7.25 -6.73 -12.28
N GLY A 54 -8.00 -7.74 -12.73
CA GLY A 54 -9.44 -7.64 -12.98
C GLY A 54 -10.22 -8.53 -12.03
N GLY A 55 -11.34 -8.04 -11.49
CA GLY A 55 -12.16 -8.83 -10.58
C GLY A 55 -13.33 -8.07 -9.99
N VAL A 56 -13.98 -8.68 -9.00
CA VAL A 56 -14.98 -8.00 -8.16
C VAL A 56 -14.30 -6.92 -7.30
N ASP A 57 -15.09 -6.03 -6.70
CA ASP A 57 -14.66 -4.90 -5.84
C ASP A 57 -13.88 -3.76 -6.51
N MET A 58 -13.20 -4.01 -7.64
CA MET A 58 -12.50 -2.99 -8.43
C MET A 58 -13.33 -2.41 -9.60
N ILE A 59 -14.47 -3.05 -9.92
CA ILE A 59 -15.39 -2.65 -10.99
C ILE A 59 -16.55 -1.84 -10.40
N ARG A 60 -16.83 -0.67 -11.01
CA ARG A 60 -18.00 0.16 -10.70
C ARG A 60 -19.25 -0.32 -11.41
N GLU A 61 -19.14 -0.65 -12.70
CA GLU A 61 -20.24 -1.16 -13.52
C GLU A 61 -19.74 -2.24 -14.49
N VAL A 62 -20.51 -3.32 -14.66
CA VAL A 62 -20.19 -4.40 -15.61
C VAL A 62 -21.34 -4.58 -16.59
N SER A 63 -21.01 -4.74 -17.86
CA SER A 63 -21.94 -4.99 -18.95
C SER A 63 -21.37 -6.03 -19.90
N ARG A 64 -22.20 -6.56 -20.80
CA ARG A 64 -21.72 -7.45 -21.87
C ARG A 64 -20.70 -6.81 -22.80
N SER A 65 -20.74 -5.48 -22.95
CA SER A 65 -19.84 -4.71 -23.82
C SER A 65 -18.55 -4.27 -23.13
N GLY A 66 -18.40 -4.49 -21.82
CA GLY A 66 -17.22 -4.09 -21.06
C GLY A 66 -17.53 -3.67 -19.63
N ALA A 67 -16.49 -3.18 -18.93
CA ALA A 67 -16.54 -2.77 -17.54
C ALA A 67 -16.05 -1.33 -17.34
N ILE A 68 -16.67 -0.61 -16.41
CA ILE A 68 -16.22 0.68 -15.90
C ILE A 68 -15.55 0.42 -14.56
N HIS A 69 -14.26 0.71 -14.46
CA HIS A 69 -13.49 0.52 -13.23
C HIS A 69 -13.76 1.62 -12.20
N GLY A 70 -13.58 1.29 -10.93
CA GLY A 70 -13.64 2.25 -9.83
C GLY A 70 -12.52 3.29 -9.86
N ASN A 71 -12.52 4.17 -8.87
CA ASN A 71 -11.40 5.07 -8.61
C ASN A 71 -10.34 4.36 -7.75
N PRO A 72 -9.06 4.78 -7.81
CA PRO A 72 -8.08 4.41 -6.80
C PRO A 72 -8.57 4.76 -5.38
N PRO A 73 -8.21 3.98 -4.35
CA PRO A 73 -7.32 2.82 -4.38
C PRO A 73 -8.00 1.53 -4.88
N HIS A 74 -9.32 1.38 -4.71
CA HIS A 74 -10.07 0.15 -4.98
C HIS A 74 -9.94 -0.39 -6.41
N ARG A 75 -9.65 0.47 -7.40
CA ARG A 75 -9.29 0.03 -8.77
C ARG A 75 -8.16 -1.02 -8.79
N PHE A 76 -7.27 -1.01 -7.80
CA PHE A 76 -6.08 -1.85 -7.74
C PHE A 76 -6.20 -2.99 -6.71
N GLU A 77 -7.36 -3.16 -6.08
CA GLU A 77 -7.59 -4.14 -5.01
C GLU A 77 -8.70 -5.11 -5.45
N ALA A 78 -8.40 -5.90 -6.49
CA ALA A 78 -9.38 -6.81 -7.08
C ALA A 78 -9.67 -8.00 -6.16
N GLY A 79 -10.97 -8.24 -5.87
CA GLY A 79 -11.41 -9.35 -5.03
C GLY A 79 -11.20 -9.13 -3.54
N THR A 80 -11.43 -10.19 -2.75
CA THR A 80 -11.25 -10.14 -1.30
C THR A 80 -9.79 -9.84 -0.95
N PRO A 81 -9.50 -8.73 -0.27
CA PRO A 81 -8.12 -8.38 0.09
C PRO A 81 -7.60 -9.29 1.22
N PRO A 82 -6.30 -9.27 1.52
CA PRO A 82 -5.73 -9.87 2.71
C PRO A 82 -6.14 -9.08 3.97
N ILE A 83 -7.39 -9.28 4.41
CA ILE A 83 -8.08 -8.46 5.44
C ILE A 83 -7.35 -8.54 6.78
N VAL A 84 -7.04 -9.75 7.27
CA VAL A 84 -6.43 -9.94 8.59
C VAL A 84 -5.00 -9.40 8.57
N GLU A 85 -4.30 -9.61 7.47
CA GLU A 85 -2.94 -9.14 7.28
C GLU A 85 -2.87 -7.60 7.24
N ALA A 86 -3.84 -6.94 6.60
CA ALA A 86 -3.94 -5.48 6.59
C ALA A 86 -4.21 -4.92 7.98
N ILE A 87 -5.11 -5.54 8.75
CA ILE A 87 -5.40 -5.15 10.14
C ILE A 87 -4.16 -5.31 11.02
N ALA A 88 -3.49 -6.46 10.94
CA ALA A 88 -2.29 -6.74 11.72
C ALA A 88 -1.15 -5.76 11.35
N LEU A 89 -0.93 -5.51 10.06
CA LEU A 89 0.07 -4.53 9.61
C LEU A 89 -0.17 -3.13 10.21
N GLY A 90 -1.44 -2.70 10.33
CA GLY A 90 -1.79 -1.45 11.01
C GLY A 90 -1.36 -1.46 12.48
N ALA A 91 -1.65 -2.54 13.20
CA ALA A 91 -1.24 -2.69 14.60
C ALA A 91 0.29 -2.75 14.78
N ASP A 92 1.02 -3.36 13.84
CA ASP A 92 2.48 -3.43 13.86
C ASP A 92 3.11 -2.04 13.64
N ILE A 93 2.53 -1.24 12.74
CA ILE A 93 2.93 0.16 12.53
C ILE A 93 2.68 0.98 13.81
N ASP A 94 1.49 0.88 14.41
CA ASP A 94 1.17 1.58 15.66
C ASP A 94 2.14 1.19 16.80
N CYS A 95 2.53 -0.09 16.85
CA CYS A 95 3.50 -0.60 17.81
C CYS A 95 4.88 0.04 17.61
N ILE A 96 5.39 0.05 16.36
CA ILE A 96 6.67 0.68 16.01
C ILE A 96 6.66 2.17 16.39
N ASP A 97 5.59 2.88 16.05
CA ASP A 97 5.42 4.31 16.36
C ASP A 97 5.38 4.57 17.88
N SER A 98 4.75 3.67 18.65
CA SER A 98 4.69 3.78 20.12
C SER A 98 6.04 3.60 20.82
N ILE A 99 6.90 2.72 20.30
CA ILE A 99 8.25 2.50 20.82
C ILE A 99 9.17 3.66 20.42
N GLY A 100 8.94 4.21 19.22
CA GLY A 100 9.71 5.28 18.64
C GLY A 100 11.01 4.79 17.99
N GLU A 101 11.23 5.22 16.76
CA GLU A 101 12.34 4.81 15.90
C GLU A 101 13.72 4.95 16.57
N ARG A 102 13.94 6.02 17.34
CA ARG A 102 15.22 6.26 18.04
C ARG A 102 15.59 5.15 19.01
N GLN A 103 14.60 4.49 19.59
CA GLN A 103 14.82 3.40 20.53
C GLN A 103 15.10 2.08 19.78
N ILE A 104 14.41 1.85 18.67
CA ILE A 104 14.63 0.69 17.79
C ILE A 104 16.04 0.71 17.20
N ARG A 105 16.53 1.87 16.77
CA ARG A 105 17.88 2.03 16.19
C ARG A 105 19.05 1.80 17.16
N ARG A 106 18.80 1.77 18.47
CA ARG A 106 19.85 1.61 19.49
C ARG A 106 20.10 0.15 19.86
N GLN A 107 19.28 -0.76 19.37
CA GLN A 107 19.43 -2.21 19.51
C GLN A 107 20.18 -2.77 18.31
#